data_AF-A0A9P0PLJ0-F1
#
_entry.id   AF-A0A9P0PLJ0-F1
#
_cell.length_a   1.000
_cell.length_b   1.000
_cell.length_c   1.000
_cell.angle_alpha   90.00
_cell.angle_beta   90.00
_cell.angle_gamma   90.00
#
_symmetry.space_group_name_H-M   'P 1'
#
loop_
_entity.id
_entity.type
_entity.pdbx_description
1 polymer ?
#
loop_
_entity_poly.entity_id
_entity_poly.type
_entity_poly.pdbx_seq_one_letter_code
_entity_poly.pdbx_strand_id
1 'polypeptide(L)'
;MVSGGMSCIKYLLFCFNLLFAISGIAILTVGAILHISYSDYTNFVDRSYQYSPIILIAVGVIIFIVAFLGCCGAVKENICMIVTFIVLLVAILILEIIVGLVGYIKKNEVEVMLEKNLNSTMHSYYNNPEIRKSWDITQHEERLMIRLSSREP
;
A
#
# COMPACT_ATOMS: atom_id res chain seq x y z
N MET A 1 23.87 -13.53 31.30
CA MET A 1 23.85 -12.58 30.17
C MET A 1 22.63 -12.73 29.23
N VAL A 2 21.69 -13.66 29.47
CA VAL A 2 20.50 -13.87 28.61
C VAL A 2 19.34 -12.87 28.87
N SER A 3 19.40 -12.08 29.94
CA SER A 3 18.31 -11.14 30.32
C SER A 3 18.24 -9.87 29.46
N GLY A 4 19.38 -9.37 28.95
CA GLY A 4 19.43 -8.13 28.16
C GLY A 4 18.84 -8.28 26.75
N GLY A 5 19.08 -9.41 26.08
CA GLY A 5 18.61 -9.64 24.71
C GLY A 5 17.09 -9.74 24.59
N MET A 6 16.44 -10.35 25.57
CA MET A 6 14.97 -10.49 25.57
C MET A 6 14.25 -9.15 25.76
N SER A 7 14.84 -8.26 26.56
CA SER A 7 14.33 -6.89 26.72
C SER A 7 14.50 -6.06 25.45
N CYS A 8 15.65 -6.17 24.77
CA CYS A 8 15.90 -5.49 23.50
C CYS A 8 14.87 -5.88 22.42
N ILE A 9 14.59 -7.18 22.27
CA ILE A 9 13.61 -7.68 21.30
C ILE A 9 12.21 -7.14 21.60
N LYS A 10 11.79 -7.07 22.87
CA LYS A 10 10.48 -6.50 23.24
C LYS A 10 10.35 -5.03 22.83
N TYR A 11 11.36 -4.22 23.13
CA TYR A 11 11.35 -2.79 22.75
C TYR A 11 11.38 -2.61 21.23
N LEU A 12 12.18 -3.40 20.50
CA LEU A 12 12.18 -3.37 19.04
C LEU A 12 10.81 -3.74 18.47
N LEU A 13 10.20 -4.83 18.93
CA LEU A 13 8.85 -5.24 18.50
C LEU A 13 7.81 -4.16 18.78
N PHE A 14 7.88 -3.50 19.94
CA PHE A 14 6.97 -2.41 20.28
C PHE A 14 7.17 -1.20 19.34
N CYS A 15 8.42 -0.75 19.15
CA CYS A 15 8.72 0.38 18.27
C CYS A 15 8.32 0.10 16.80
N PHE A 16 8.63 -1.08 16.27
CA PHE A 16 8.23 -1.47 14.92
C PHE A 16 6.71 -1.51 14.77
N ASN A 17 5.99 -2.15 15.70
CA ASN A 17 4.52 -2.17 15.64
C ASN A 17 3.93 -0.76 15.78
N LEU A 18 4.52 0.13 16.56
CA LEU A 18 4.07 1.52 16.65
C LEU A 18 4.25 2.27 15.32
N LEU A 19 5.38 2.07 14.63
CA LEU A 19 5.59 2.62 13.28
C LEU A 19 4.56 2.08 12.28
N PHE A 20 4.26 0.77 12.33
CA PHE A 20 3.21 0.17 11.50
C PHE A 20 1.81 0.69 11.84
N ALA A 21 1.52 0.98 13.11
CA ALA A 21 0.24 1.57 13.49
C ALA A 21 0.09 2.98 12.89
N ILE A 22 1.14 3.80 12.95
CA ILE A 22 1.16 5.15 12.36
C ILE A 22 1.01 5.06 10.83
N SER A 23 1.73 4.15 10.18
CA SER A 23 1.60 3.97 8.72
C SER A 23 0.21 3.47 8.33
N GLY A 24 -0.39 2.56 9.11
CA GLY A 24 -1.77 2.12 8.92
C GLY A 24 -2.77 3.30 8.97
N ILE A 25 -2.64 4.19 9.96
CA ILE A 25 -3.48 5.40 10.05
C ILE A 25 -3.26 6.33 8.86
N ALA A 26 -2.01 6.50 8.42
CA ALA A 26 -1.69 7.33 7.26
C ALA A 26 -2.34 6.76 5.98
N ILE A 27 -2.22 5.45 5.74
CA ILE A 27 -2.84 4.75 4.61
C ILE A 27 -4.37 4.87 4.67
N LEU A 28 -4.97 4.69 5.85
CA LEU A 28 -6.42 4.87 6.04
C LEU A 28 -6.87 6.28 5.70
N THR A 29 -6.11 7.29 6.14
CA THR A 29 -6.42 8.70 5.87
C THR A 29 -6.36 9.00 4.38
N VAL A 30 -5.29 8.55 3.70
CA VAL A 30 -5.16 8.69 2.24
C VAL A 30 -6.29 7.96 1.52
N GLY A 31 -6.58 6.71 1.90
CA GLY A 31 -7.67 5.93 1.32
C GLY A 31 -9.03 6.59 1.49
N ALA A 32 -9.32 7.16 2.66
CA ALA A 32 -10.55 7.89 2.92
C ALA A 32 -10.65 9.16 2.08
N ILE A 33 -9.58 9.97 1.99
CA ILE A 33 -9.54 11.17 1.16
C ILE A 33 -9.78 10.83 -0.33
N LEU A 34 -9.14 9.76 -0.81
CA LEU A 34 -9.34 9.28 -2.18
C LEU A 34 -10.78 8.81 -2.38
N HIS A 35 -11.32 8.00 -1.47
CA HIS A 35 -12.70 7.53 -1.57
C HIS A 35 -13.70 8.69 -1.62
N ILE A 36 -13.55 9.71 -0.78
CA ILE A 36 -14.45 10.87 -0.77
C ILE A 36 -14.33 11.62 -2.10
N SER A 37 -13.10 11.92 -2.52
CA SER A 37 -12.85 12.60 -3.80
C SER A 37 -13.48 11.86 -4.99
N TYR A 38 -13.35 10.52 -5.07
CA TYR A 38 -13.95 9.75 -6.16
C TYR A 38 -15.47 9.57 -6.03
N SER A 39 -16.02 9.66 -4.82
CA SER A 39 -17.47 9.58 -4.58
C SER A 39 -18.20 10.75 -5.23
N ASP A 40 -17.58 11.93 -5.27
CA ASP A 40 -18.17 13.13 -5.89
C ASP A 40 -18.23 13.04 -7.43
N TYR A 41 -17.39 12.19 -8.05
CA TYR A 41 -17.36 11.95 -9.50
C TYR A 41 -18.08 10.67 -9.95
N THR A 42 -18.83 10.02 -9.06
CA THR A 42 -19.55 8.74 -9.31
C THR A 42 -20.50 8.74 -10.50
N ASN A 43 -20.92 9.92 -10.97
CA ASN A 43 -21.77 10.06 -12.16
C ASN A 43 -20.99 10.00 -13.49
N PHE A 44 -19.66 10.14 -13.47
CA PHE A 44 -18.81 10.21 -14.68
C PHE A 44 -17.68 9.16 -14.70
N VAL A 45 -17.36 8.55 -13.56
CA VAL A 45 -16.24 7.61 -13.42
C VAL A 45 -16.74 6.17 -13.38
N ASP A 46 -16.16 5.33 -14.22
CA ASP A 46 -16.44 3.90 -14.33
C ASP A 46 -16.28 3.20 -12.97
N ARG A 47 -17.19 2.26 -12.62
CA ARG A 47 -17.21 1.62 -11.28
C ARG A 47 -15.88 0.96 -10.90
N SER A 48 -15.04 0.66 -11.88
CA SER A 48 -13.71 0.07 -11.69
C SER A 48 -12.76 0.92 -10.83
N TYR A 49 -12.88 2.25 -10.86
CA TYR A 49 -12.00 3.14 -10.08
C TYR A 49 -12.35 3.18 -8.58
N GLN A 50 -13.57 2.81 -8.20
CA GLN A 50 -13.96 2.79 -6.79
C GLN A 50 -13.29 1.67 -5.99
N TYR A 51 -12.85 0.58 -6.66
CA TYR A 51 -12.21 -0.53 -5.97
C TYR A 51 -10.83 -0.16 -5.41
N SER A 52 -10.09 0.76 -6.05
CA SER A 52 -8.72 1.10 -5.65
C SER A 52 -8.63 1.77 -4.26
N PRO A 53 -9.41 2.84 -3.95
CA PRO A 53 -9.44 3.43 -2.60
C PRO A 53 -9.96 2.46 -1.54
N ILE A 54 -10.96 1.63 -1.87
CA ILE A 54 -11.55 0.66 -0.94
C ILE A 54 -10.50 -0.39 -0.53
N ILE A 55 -9.72 -0.90 -1.48
CA ILE A 55 -8.62 -1.84 -1.20
C ILE A 55 -7.57 -1.16 -0.31
N LEU A 56 -7.23 0.11 -0.58
CA LEU A 56 -6.27 0.85 0.23
C LEU A 56 -6.73 1.02 1.68
N ILE A 57 -8.01 1.34 1.90
CA ILE A 57 -8.63 1.40 3.24
C ILE A 57 -8.57 0.02 3.91
N ALA A 58 -8.97 -1.05 3.21
CA ALA A 58 -8.97 -2.41 3.77
C ALA A 58 -7.56 -2.83 4.23
N VAL A 59 -6.53 -2.58 3.42
CA VAL A 59 -5.13 -2.83 3.77
C VAL A 59 -4.72 -2.01 4.98
N GLY A 60 -5.07 -0.72 5.02
CA GLY A 60 -4.79 0.16 6.17
C GLY A 60 -5.42 -0.35 7.49
N VAL A 61 -6.66 -0.85 7.44
CA VAL A 61 -7.35 -1.43 8.61
C VAL A 61 -6.61 -2.68 9.08
N ILE A 62 -6.23 -3.58 8.17
CA ILE A 62 -5.52 -4.81 8.50
C ILE A 62 -4.18 -4.49 9.17
N ILE A 63 -3.39 -3.57 8.59
CA ILE A 63 -2.11 -3.13 9.16
C ILE A 63 -2.31 -2.55 10.57
N PHE A 64 -3.31 -1.69 10.75
CA PHE A 64 -3.59 -1.09 12.05
C PHE A 64 -3.99 -2.13 13.11
N ILE A 65 -4.85 -3.10 12.77
CA ILE A 65 -5.26 -4.17 13.69
C ILE A 65 -4.06 -5.05 14.06
N VAL A 66 -3.27 -5.47 13.09
CA VAL A 66 -2.07 -6.31 13.33
C VAL A 66 -1.07 -5.57 14.22
N ALA A 67 -0.82 -4.30 13.94
CA ALA A 67 0.06 -3.45 14.74
C ALA A 67 -0.47 -3.24 16.17
N PHE A 68 -1.77 -3.02 16.33
CA PHE A 68 -2.40 -2.88 17.64
C PHE A 68 -2.28 -4.17 18.46
N LEU A 69 -2.54 -5.34 17.86
CA LEU A 69 -2.36 -6.64 18.50
C LEU A 69 -0.90 -6.90 18.87
N GLY A 70 0.05 -6.49 18.01
CA GLY A 70 1.48 -6.57 18.30
C GLY A 70 1.90 -5.70 19.49
N CYS A 71 1.45 -4.45 19.54
CA CYS A 71 1.68 -3.55 20.67
C CYS A 71 1.04 -4.07 21.97
N CYS A 72 -0.23 -4.50 21.92
CA CYS A 72 -0.92 -5.06 23.09
C CYS A 72 -0.30 -6.36 23.57
N GLY A 73 0.13 -7.24 22.66
CA GLY A 73 0.82 -8.48 22.98
C GLY A 73 2.18 -8.23 23.65
N ALA A 74 2.93 -7.22 23.16
CA ALA A 74 4.20 -6.82 23.76
C ALA A 74 4.04 -6.21 25.16
N VAL A 75 3.01 -5.37 25.38
CA VAL A 75 2.77 -4.70 26.67
C VAL A 75 2.18 -5.64 27.71
N LYS A 76 1.23 -6.52 27.34
CA LYS A 76 0.55 -7.41 28.31
C LYS A 76 1.34 -8.66 28.69
N GLU A 77 2.52 -8.90 28.10
CA GLU A 77 3.28 -10.16 28.23
C GLU A 77 2.41 -11.43 28.04
N ASN A 78 1.29 -11.31 27.34
CA ASN A 78 0.34 -12.40 27.22
C ASN A 78 0.71 -13.25 26.02
N ILE A 79 1.18 -14.46 26.31
CA ILE A 79 1.58 -15.46 25.33
C ILE A 79 0.48 -15.71 24.29
N CYS A 80 -0.79 -15.76 24.69
CA CYS A 80 -1.89 -15.96 23.74
C CYS A 80 -1.97 -14.84 22.70
N MET A 81 -1.80 -13.56 23.10
CA MET A 81 -1.84 -12.44 22.15
C MET A 81 -0.64 -12.45 21.20
N ILE A 82 0.55 -12.81 21.70
CA ILE A 82 1.76 -12.95 20.87
C ILE A 82 1.60 -14.11 19.88
N VAL A 83 1.03 -15.24 20.32
CA VAL A 83 0.76 -16.39 19.45
C VAL A 83 -0.26 -16.03 18.37
N THR A 84 -1.36 -15.34 18.72
CA THR A 84 -2.33 -14.87 17.72
C THR A 84 -1.68 -13.92 16.72
N PHE A 85 -0.83 -12.99 17.16
CA PHE A 85 -0.07 -12.11 16.28
C PHE A 85 0.82 -12.89 15.30
N ILE A 86 1.57 -13.90 15.77
CA ILE A 86 2.39 -14.75 14.91
C ILE A 86 1.54 -15.52 13.89
N VAL A 87 0.42 -16.11 14.33
CA VAL A 87 -0.49 -16.85 13.43
C VAL A 87 -1.06 -15.93 12.35
N LEU A 88 -1.46 -14.70 12.72
CA LEU A 88 -1.94 -13.71 11.76
C LEU A 88 -0.85 -13.32 10.76
N LEU A 89 0.40 -13.10 11.20
CA LEU A 89 1.51 -12.79 10.29
C LEU A 89 1.79 -13.93 9.31
N VAL A 90 1.78 -15.18 9.79
CA VAL A 90 1.96 -16.35 8.91
C VAL A 90 0.83 -16.45 7.89
N ALA A 91 -0.42 -16.21 8.31
CA ALA A 91 -1.57 -16.21 7.40
C ALA A 91 -1.45 -15.10 6.34
N ILE A 92 -1.02 -13.90 6.73
CA ILE A 92 -0.79 -12.79 5.79
C ILE A 92 0.33 -13.15 4.80
N LEU A 93 1.42 -13.75 5.27
CA LEU A 93 2.53 -14.16 4.40
C LEU A 93 2.08 -15.19 3.36
N ILE A 94 1.24 -16.15 3.73
CA ILE A 94 0.65 -17.10 2.77
C ILE A 94 -0.23 -16.38 1.75
N LEU A 95 -1.05 -15.42 2.20
CA LEU A 95 -1.87 -14.60 1.30
C LEU A 95 -1.02 -13.77 0.33
N GLU A 96 0.07 -13.16 0.79
CA GLU A 96 1.00 -12.40 -0.05
C GLU A 96 1.65 -13.29 -1.11
N ILE A 97 2.03 -14.53 -0.77
CA ILE A 97 2.57 -15.48 -1.75
C ILE A 97 1.51 -15.82 -2.81
N ILE A 98 0.26 -16.06 -2.40
CA ILE A 98 -0.83 -16.35 -3.33
C ILE A 98 -1.09 -15.15 -4.26
N VAL A 99 -1.20 -13.95 -3.70
CA VAL A 99 -1.40 -12.71 -4.47
C VAL A 99 -0.23 -12.48 -5.44
N GLY A 100 1.01 -12.67 -4.98
CA GLY A 100 2.21 -12.54 -5.80
C GLY A 100 2.23 -13.55 -6.95
N LEU A 101 1.85 -14.79 -6.70
CA LEU A 101 1.77 -15.83 -7.74
C LEU A 101 0.67 -15.53 -8.76
N VAL A 102 -0.52 -15.13 -8.31
CA VAL A 102 -1.61 -14.73 -9.20
C VAL A 102 -1.21 -13.51 -10.04
N GLY A 103 -0.59 -12.51 -9.41
CA GLY A 103 -0.07 -11.32 -10.09
C GLY A 103 0.98 -11.68 -11.15
N TYR A 104 1.86 -12.62 -10.86
CA TYR A 104 2.86 -13.12 -11.82
C TYR A 104 2.19 -13.80 -13.03
N ILE A 105 1.23 -14.70 -12.78
CA ILE A 105 0.51 -15.40 -13.85
C ILE A 105 -0.28 -14.41 -14.73
N LYS A 106 -0.86 -13.38 -14.11
CA LYS A 106 -1.68 -12.36 -14.78
C LYS A 106 -0.88 -11.18 -15.32
N LYS A 107 0.45 -11.22 -15.25
CA LYS A 107 1.32 -10.10 -15.67
C LYS A 107 1.01 -9.61 -17.09
N ASN A 108 0.88 -10.52 -18.07
CA ASN A 108 0.61 -10.13 -19.45
C ASN A 108 -0.77 -9.45 -19.62
N GLU A 109 -1.79 -9.90 -18.89
CA GLU A 109 -3.11 -9.28 -18.94
C GLU A 109 -3.07 -7.86 -18.35
N VAL A 110 -2.31 -7.69 -17.26
CA VAL A 110 -2.08 -6.38 -16.64
C VAL A 110 -1.32 -5.45 -17.59
N GLU A 111 -0.28 -5.93 -18.27
CA GLU A 111 0.47 -5.14 -19.25
C GLU A 111 -0.43 -4.64 -20.40
N VAL A 112 -1.25 -5.53 -20.99
CA VAL A 112 -2.19 -5.14 -22.05
C VAL A 112 -3.25 -4.16 -21.57
N MET A 113 -3.79 -4.36 -20.35
CA MET A 113 -4.74 -3.41 -19.75
C MET A 113 -4.08 -2.05 -19.50
N LEU A 114 -2.85 -2.04 -18.99
CA LEU A 114 -2.09 -0.81 -18.73
C LEU A 114 -1.83 -0.07 -20.04
N GLU A 115 -1.35 -0.72 -21.08
CA GLU A 115 -1.14 -0.10 -22.40
C GLU A 115 -2.42 0.53 -22.93
N LYS A 116 -3.54 -0.19 -22.86
CA LYS A 116 -4.84 0.32 -23.31
C LYS A 116 -5.30 1.54 -22.51
N ASN A 117 -5.15 1.52 -21.18
CA ASN A 117 -5.52 2.63 -20.31
C ASN A 117 -4.60 3.84 -20.50
N LEU A 118 -3.30 3.63 -20.65
CA LEU A 118 -2.34 4.69 -20.95
C LEU A 118 -2.64 5.33 -22.29
N ASN A 119 -2.89 4.53 -23.34
CA ASN A 119 -3.25 5.09 -24.65
C ASN A 119 -4.57 5.90 -24.59
N SER A 120 -5.58 5.38 -23.89
CA SER A 120 -6.87 6.07 -23.71
C SER A 120 -6.73 7.41 -22.97
N THR A 121 -5.95 7.42 -21.88
CA THR A 121 -5.70 8.65 -21.11
C THR A 121 -4.84 9.65 -21.89
N MET A 122 -3.86 9.20 -22.69
CA MET A 122 -3.09 10.06 -23.59
C MET A 122 -3.97 10.70 -24.66
N HIS A 123 -4.94 9.98 -25.21
CA HIS A 123 -5.90 10.57 -26.17
C HIS A 123 -6.77 11.67 -25.53
N SER A 124 -6.92 11.65 -24.20
CA SER A 124 -7.65 12.66 -23.42
C SER A 124 -6.77 13.79 -22.90
N TYR A 125 -5.47 13.79 -23.21
CA TYR A 125 -4.48 14.74 -22.70
C TYR A 125 -4.84 16.21 -22.99
N TYR A 126 -5.31 16.52 -24.20
CA TYR A 126 -5.67 17.90 -24.56
C TYR A 126 -7.04 18.34 -24.03
N ASN A 127 -7.90 17.39 -23.68
CA ASN A 127 -9.30 17.66 -23.35
C ASN A 127 -9.55 17.76 -21.83
N ASN A 128 -8.68 17.18 -21.00
CA ASN A 128 -8.84 17.18 -19.56
C ASN A 128 -7.57 17.73 -18.85
N PRO A 129 -7.66 18.90 -18.19
CA PRO A 129 -6.52 19.54 -17.54
C PRO A 129 -5.95 18.72 -16.37
N GLU A 130 -6.74 17.86 -15.72
CA GLU A 130 -6.25 16.98 -14.66
C GLU A 130 -5.38 15.85 -15.23
N ILE A 131 -5.85 15.20 -16.31
CA ILE A 131 -5.09 14.15 -17.02
C ILE A 131 -3.80 14.74 -17.57
N ARG A 132 -3.85 15.94 -18.16
CA ARG A 132 -2.68 16.67 -18.63
C ARG A 132 -1.64 16.86 -17.54
N LYS A 133 -2.09 17.36 -16.37
CA LYS A 133 -1.21 17.60 -15.22
C LYS A 133 -0.54 16.31 -14.74
N SER A 134 -1.27 15.21 -14.65
CA SER A 134 -0.71 13.91 -14.28
C SER A 134 0.33 13.41 -15.28
N TRP A 135 0.05 13.50 -16.58
CA TRP A 135 1.01 13.12 -17.63
C TRP A 135 2.29 13.97 -17.61
N ASP A 136 2.15 15.30 -17.45
CA ASP A 136 3.29 16.22 -17.41
C ASP A 136 4.22 15.92 -16.22
N ILE A 137 3.64 15.58 -15.06
CA ILE A 137 4.42 15.19 -13.86
C ILE A 137 5.17 13.88 -14.13
N THR A 138 4.49 12.84 -14.59
CA THR A 138 5.11 11.52 -14.83
C THR A 138 6.23 11.62 -15.87
N GLN A 139 5.99 12.29 -17.00
CA GLN A 139 7.01 12.47 -18.04
C GLN A 139 8.21 13.31 -17.56
N HIS A 140 7.97 14.28 -16.68
CA HIS A 140 9.03 15.08 -16.08
C HIS A 140 9.92 14.23 -15.18
N GLU A 141 9.34 13.39 -14.32
CA GLU A 141 10.07 12.50 -13.42
C GLU A 141 10.91 11.46 -14.19
N GLU A 142 10.35 10.83 -15.22
CA GLU A 142 11.10 9.88 -16.05
C GLU A 142 12.30 10.53 -16.74
N ARG A 143 12.09 11.72 -17.32
CA ARG A 143 13.18 12.47 -17.97
C ARG A 143 14.26 12.87 -16.96
N LEU A 144 13.89 13.20 -15.72
CA LEU A 144 14.84 13.49 -14.64
C LEU A 144 15.64 12.25 -14.23
N MET A 145 14.98 11.10 -14.04
CA MET A 145 15.65 9.86 -13.67
C MET A 145 16.68 9.42 -14.72
N ILE A 146 16.35 9.48 -16.01
CA ILE A 146 17.28 9.16 -17.10
C ILE A 146 18.51 10.08 -17.06
N ARG A 147 18.32 11.38 -16.81
CA ARG A 147 19.42 12.34 -16.68
C ARG A 147 20.32 12.06 -15.47
N LEU A 148 19.74 11.63 -14.35
CA LEU A 148 20.50 11.28 -13.14
C LEU A 148 21.29 9.98 -13.33
N SER A 149 20.68 8.95 -13.92
CA SER A 149 21.36 7.69 -14.26
C SER A 149 22.51 7.90 -15.26
N SER A 150 22.37 8.86 -16.19
CA SER A 150 23.46 9.23 -17.11
C SER A 150 24.58 10.09 -16.48
N ARG A 151 24.38 10.56 -15.25
CA ARG A 151 25.33 11.42 -14.51
C ARG A 151 26.14 10.67 -13.45
N GLU A 152 25.75 9.46 -13.08
CA GLU A 152 26.55 8.59 -12.20
C GLU A 152 27.63 7.88 -13.05
N PRO A 153 28.94 8.15 -12.80
CA PRO A 153 30.05 7.55 -13.53
C PRO A 153 30.35 6.10 -13.11
#